data_AF-A0A6B3NLE4-F1
#
_entry.id   AF-A0A6B3NLE4-F1
#
_cell.length_a   1.000
_cell.length_b   1.000
_cell.length_c   1.000
_cell.angle_alpha   90.00
_cell.angle_beta   90.00
_cell.angle_gamma   90.00
#
_symmetry.space_group_name_H-M   'P 1'
#
loop_
_entity.id
_entity.type
_entity.pdbx_description
1 polymer ?
#
loop_
_entity_poly.entity_id
_entity_poly.type
_entity_poly.pdbx_seq_one_letter_code
_entity_poly.pdbx_strand_id
1 'polypeptide(L)'
;MLAGDLSERFSGDEAARLKFSVSQFYLDVVSDITISPHAYIRLPDVPVGVVSSCSGVFTLLFSYGYHAEVYDYLGRCLAVGKPNLVLARFVLKFMPEWFDGRSDVLFDIVAANKSDITLLQNLHARRKEREHFDVAYQQCLGAILPSFPGLNVIRQDAVLSFLLRCDLWDEALNLIDGGAVSDNVLPKTVILGFRYLDRGDYGAALYCFQRVLEENPADGFAAGGLRFSMPRAGFDMRAILDYRAKIGYGIRTAGRKGLVKVESEYTTTEVMAGNYLSSFYSKRKTRQWKILGKLLGEKFYNYSSLPGACSEKSLYIIADEGVGDEIRSSQLYGAIQKRYGRVSASCDPRLLNILSRSYPEINFIPVRRVRKIMATRSDTINARLTGVHESVAGFFDDGTYSEMQRADYVTFSQNLMFNYFSGVIARPARGGYLKWDCSARVTPSVGKLKIGILWRSHLMVGMRKLMYLRLEDFAPLAGLEGVEVWSIQHAMTEAEIQTCRDLGIRLLDDVDLFNDFEATAGCLLGLDLLVGISSVPMELGAALGIETWMLGFSPENYYLRTAGGKTEVDQLTLNSTVVAPVWIDFTEPQEVCVREVFDEVKRRLMPRLASVRAEYQQVAEG
;
A
#
# COMPACT_ATOMS: atom_id res chain seq x y z
N MET A 1 -33.61 -37.27 4.15
CA MET A 1 -34.08 -36.05 4.85
C MET A 1 -32.87 -35.53 5.62
N LEU A 2 -32.20 -34.43 5.29
CA LEU A 2 -32.63 -33.17 4.69
C LEU A 2 -31.93 -32.93 3.34
N ALA A 3 -32.73 -32.88 2.28
CA ALA A 3 -32.35 -32.25 1.03
C ALA A 3 -32.73 -30.77 1.17
N GLY A 4 -31.75 -29.91 1.41
CA GLY A 4 -31.90 -28.46 1.27
C GLY A 4 -31.39 -28.10 -0.11
N ASP A 5 -32.30 -27.68 -0.98
CA ASP A 5 -32.03 -27.34 -2.37
C ASP A 5 -31.34 -25.97 -2.43
N LEU A 6 -30.20 -25.87 -3.11
CA LEU A 6 -29.51 -24.58 -3.34
C LEU A 6 -30.32 -23.66 -4.26
N SER A 7 -31.42 -24.16 -4.84
CA SER A 7 -32.38 -23.42 -5.65
C SER A 7 -33.33 -22.54 -4.83
N GLU A 8 -33.56 -22.80 -3.54
CA GLU A 8 -34.54 -22.05 -2.74
C GLU A 8 -33.99 -20.74 -2.15
N ARG A 9 -32.67 -20.55 -2.14
CA ARG A 9 -32.00 -19.34 -1.59
C ARG A 9 -31.52 -18.34 -2.63
N PHE A 10 -31.60 -18.66 -3.91
CA PHE A 10 -31.09 -17.83 -4.99
C PHE A 10 -32.18 -17.67 -6.06
N SER A 11 -32.37 -16.44 -6.52
CA SER A 11 -33.18 -16.19 -7.72
C SER A 11 -32.60 -16.99 -8.91
N GLY A 12 -33.43 -17.39 -9.87
CA GLY A 12 -32.99 -18.19 -11.03
C GLY A 12 -31.79 -17.59 -11.79
N ASP A 13 -31.61 -16.26 -11.73
CA ASP A 13 -30.46 -15.54 -12.29
C ASP A 13 -29.15 -15.72 -11.49
N GLU A 14 -29.21 -15.84 -10.17
CA GLU A 14 -28.03 -16.07 -9.32
C GLU A 14 -27.49 -17.50 -9.48
N ALA A 15 -28.40 -18.48 -9.57
CA ALA A 15 -28.04 -19.87 -9.88
C ALA A 15 -27.46 -20.02 -11.30
N ALA A 16 -27.94 -19.23 -12.27
CA ALA A 16 -27.41 -19.17 -13.63
C ALA A 16 -26.02 -18.50 -13.70
N ARG A 17 -25.75 -17.48 -12.89
CA ARG A 17 -24.42 -16.84 -12.77
C ARG A 17 -23.40 -17.76 -12.10
N LEU A 18 -23.81 -18.55 -11.11
CA LEU A 18 -23.02 -19.64 -10.50
C LEU A 18 -22.67 -20.74 -11.51
N LYS A 19 -23.64 -21.15 -12.34
CA LYS A 19 -23.42 -22.13 -13.44
C LYS A 19 -22.37 -21.68 -14.46
N PHE A 20 -22.28 -20.38 -14.74
CA PHE A 20 -21.36 -19.86 -15.75
C PHE A 20 -19.93 -19.70 -15.23
N SER A 21 -19.75 -19.36 -13.95
CA SER A 21 -18.44 -19.05 -13.38
C SER A 21 -17.65 -20.28 -12.92
N VAL A 22 -18.33 -21.31 -12.40
CA VAL A 22 -17.68 -22.58 -11.97
C VAL A 22 -17.22 -23.39 -13.19
N SER A 23 -18.07 -23.53 -14.21
CA SER A 23 -17.79 -24.36 -15.39
C SER A 23 -16.76 -23.73 -16.34
N GLN A 24 -16.84 -22.41 -16.58
CA GLN A 24 -15.97 -21.75 -17.56
C GLN A 24 -14.54 -21.52 -17.04
N PHE A 25 -14.35 -21.33 -15.73
CA PHE A 25 -13.01 -21.17 -15.14
C PHE A 25 -12.26 -22.51 -15.01
N TYR A 26 -12.98 -23.63 -14.86
CA TYR A 26 -12.38 -24.97 -14.76
C TYR A 26 -12.04 -25.60 -16.12
N LEU A 27 -12.84 -25.32 -17.16
CA LEU A 27 -12.62 -25.85 -18.51
C LEU A 27 -11.31 -25.38 -19.16
N ASP A 28 -10.71 -24.29 -18.68
CA ASP A 28 -9.43 -23.77 -19.19
C ASP A 28 -8.18 -24.35 -18.49
N VAL A 29 -8.31 -25.08 -17.35
CA VAL A 29 -7.17 -25.40 -16.47
C VAL A 29 -6.93 -26.90 -16.22
N VAL A 30 -7.92 -27.78 -16.41
CA VAL A 30 -7.76 -29.22 -16.14
C VAL A 30 -8.18 -30.05 -17.35
N SER A 31 -7.20 -30.50 -18.13
CA SER A 31 -7.36 -31.66 -19.02
C SER A 31 -7.32 -32.93 -18.16
N ASP A 32 -8.38 -33.76 -18.27
CA ASP A 32 -8.53 -35.17 -17.83
C ASP A 32 -9.67 -35.47 -16.86
N ILE A 33 -10.56 -34.52 -16.54
CA ILE A 33 -11.86 -34.85 -15.94
C ILE A 33 -12.97 -34.24 -16.79
N THR A 34 -13.62 -35.08 -17.60
CA THR A 34 -14.77 -34.70 -18.42
C THR A 34 -16.01 -34.54 -17.54
N ILE A 35 -16.18 -33.38 -16.91
CA ILE A 35 -17.43 -33.04 -16.21
C ILE A 35 -18.30 -32.23 -17.17
N SER A 36 -19.50 -32.75 -17.46
CA SER A 36 -20.49 -32.08 -18.31
C SER A 36 -20.78 -30.66 -17.79
N PRO A 37 -20.96 -29.64 -18.67
CA PRO A 37 -21.36 -28.28 -18.29
C PRO A 37 -22.67 -28.19 -17.48
N HIS A 38 -23.39 -29.31 -17.35
CA HIS A 38 -24.66 -29.44 -16.63
C HIS A 38 -24.56 -30.24 -15.32
N ALA A 39 -23.39 -30.72 -14.91
CA ALA A 39 -23.25 -31.52 -13.70
C ALA A 39 -23.09 -30.65 -12.44
N TYR A 40 -23.96 -30.89 -11.44
CA TYR A 40 -23.84 -30.31 -10.12
C TYR A 40 -22.81 -31.12 -9.30
N ILE A 41 -21.71 -30.51 -8.88
CA ILE A 41 -20.74 -31.17 -7.99
C ILE A 41 -21.16 -30.91 -6.54
N ARG A 42 -21.48 -31.99 -5.81
CA ARG A 42 -21.70 -31.95 -4.36
C ARG A 42 -20.41 -32.36 -3.65
N LEU A 43 -19.88 -31.52 -2.77
CA LEU A 43 -18.69 -31.83 -1.95
C LEU A 43 -18.78 -33.16 -1.17
N PRO A 44 -19.95 -33.57 -0.63
CA PRO A 44 -20.16 -34.91 -0.08
C PRO A 44 -19.77 -36.06 -1.02
N ASP A 45 -20.01 -35.88 -2.33
CA ASP A 45 -19.85 -36.91 -3.36
C ASP A 45 -18.46 -36.89 -4.02
N VAL A 46 -17.60 -35.93 -3.65
CA VAL A 46 -16.21 -35.86 -4.13
C VAL A 46 -15.36 -36.93 -3.44
N PRO A 47 -14.64 -37.80 -4.18
CA PRO A 47 -13.79 -38.82 -3.59
C PRO A 47 -12.70 -38.24 -2.69
N VAL A 48 -12.52 -38.88 -1.52
CA VAL A 48 -11.44 -38.57 -0.60
C VAL A 48 -10.09 -38.92 -1.27
N GLY A 49 -9.23 -37.93 -1.47
CA GLY A 49 -7.92 -38.09 -2.13
C GLY A 49 -7.65 -37.11 -3.28
N VAL A 50 -8.68 -36.39 -3.76
CA VAL A 50 -8.58 -35.43 -4.88
C VAL A 50 -8.39 -33.98 -4.38
N VAL A 51 -8.04 -33.79 -3.10
CA VAL A 51 -7.91 -32.48 -2.41
C VAL A 51 -7.04 -31.50 -3.19
N SER A 52 -5.92 -31.95 -3.75
CA SER A 52 -5.02 -31.10 -4.56
C SER A 52 -5.68 -30.55 -5.81
N SER A 53 -6.62 -31.30 -6.39
CA SER A 53 -7.34 -30.90 -7.59
C SER A 53 -8.63 -30.14 -7.29
N CYS A 54 -9.10 -30.12 -6.04
CA CYS A 54 -10.29 -29.38 -5.61
C CYS A 54 -9.97 -28.05 -4.90
N SER A 55 -8.71 -27.84 -4.50
CA SER A 55 -8.31 -26.68 -3.71
C SER A 55 -8.66 -25.34 -4.38
N GLY A 56 -8.53 -25.25 -5.71
CA GLY A 56 -8.93 -24.05 -6.46
C GLY A 56 -10.43 -23.70 -6.36
N VAL A 57 -11.30 -24.69 -6.11
CA VAL A 57 -12.76 -24.51 -5.98
C VAL A 57 -13.13 -24.02 -4.59
N PHE A 58 -12.35 -24.34 -3.55
CA PHE A 58 -12.71 -23.98 -2.17
C PHE A 58 -12.76 -22.47 -1.95
N THR A 59 -11.83 -21.70 -2.54
CA THR A 59 -11.88 -20.22 -2.47
C THR A 59 -13.18 -19.66 -3.08
N LEU A 60 -13.67 -20.29 -4.14
CA LEU A 60 -14.95 -19.93 -4.76
C LEU A 60 -16.13 -20.35 -3.89
N LEU A 61 -16.11 -21.57 -3.34
CA LEU A 61 -17.16 -22.06 -2.45
C LEU A 61 -17.30 -21.21 -1.18
N PHE A 62 -16.19 -20.72 -0.62
CA PHE A 62 -16.23 -19.75 0.47
C PHE A 62 -16.81 -18.41 0.07
N SER A 63 -16.48 -17.92 -1.13
CA SER A 63 -17.11 -16.70 -1.62
C SER A 63 -18.61 -16.86 -1.84
N TYR A 64 -19.15 -18.09 -1.78
CA TYR A 64 -20.59 -18.39 -1.76
C TYR A 64 -21.11 -18.87 -0.39
N GLY A 65 -20.31 -18.82 0.67
CA GLY A 65 -20.75 -19.13 2.03
C GLY A 65 -20.68 -20.62 2.44
N TYR A 66 -20.20 -21.53 1.59
CA TYR A 66 -20.15 -22.98 1.85
C TYR A 66 -19.00 -23.43 2.77
N HIS A 67 -18.84 -22.75 3.90
CA HIS A 67 -17.70 -22.98 4.80
C HIS A 67 -17.77 -24.36 5.46
N ALA A 68 -18.96 -24.74 5.93
CA ALA A 68 -19.19 -25.98 6.66
C ALA A 68 -18.92 -27.20 5.76
N GLU A 69 -19.33 -27.16 4.51
CA GLU A 69 -19.19 -28.24 3.54
C GLU A 69 -17.73 -28.46 3.15
N VAL A 70 -16.97 -27.36 2.99
CA VAL A 70 -15.53 -27.45 2.74
C VAL A 70 -14.83 -28.04 3.97
N TYR A 71 -15.17 -27.59 5.18
CA TYR A 71 -14.58 -28.12 6.42
C TYR A 71 -14.93 -29.59 6.70
N ASP A 72 -16.16 -30.01 6.42
CA ASP A 72 -16.55 -31.42 6.46
C ASP A 72 -15.71 -32.25 5.49
N TYR A 73 -15.59 -31.82 4.23
CA TYR A 73 -14.77 -32.52 3.24
C TYR A 73 -13.31 -32.64 3.68
N LEU A 74 -12.71 -31.57 4.22
CA LEU A 74 -11.36 -31.60 4.76
C LEU A 74 -11.22 -32.57 5.94
N GLY A 75 -12.22 -32.60 6.83
CA GLY A 75 -12.29 -33.55 7.94
C GLY A 75 -12.35 -35.01 7.47
N ARG A 76 -13.19 -35.30 6.47
CA ARG A 76 -13.25 -36.63 5.84
C ARG A 76 -11.93 -37.01 5.18
N CYS A 77 -11.25 -36.04 4.54
CA CYS A 77 -9.94 -36.28 3.96
C CYS A 77 -8.88 -36.64 5.00
N LEU A 78 -8.90 -35.98 6.16
CA LEU A 78 -8.03 -36.28 7.29
C LEU A 78 -8.33 -37.66 7.91
N ALA A 79 -9.61 -38.08 7.93
CA ALA A 79 -10.00 -39.37 8.53
C ALA A 79 -9.53 -40.60 7.72
N VAL A 80 -9.33 -40.45 6.41
CA VAL A 80 -8.95 -41.55 5.50
C VAL A 80 -7.43 -41.62 5.26
N GLY A 81 -6.68 -40.56 5.56
CA GLY A 81 -5.24 -40.53 5.33
C GLY A 81 -4.53 -39.35 5.98
N LYS A 82 -3.20 -39.41 6.00
CA LYS A 82 -2.39 -38.33 6.58
C LYS A 82 -2.56 -37.03 5.78
N PRO A 83 -2.59 -35.88 6.46
CA PRO A 83 -2.67 -34.59 5.79
C PRO A 83 -1.40 -34.34 4.98
N ASN A 84 -1.55 -33.84 3.75
CA ASN A 84 -0.43 -33.65 2.83
C ASN A 84 0.00 -32.17 2.74
N LEU A 85 1.21 -31.92 2.26
CA LEU A 85 1.78 -30.57 2.13
C LEU A 85 0.90 -29.64 1.27
N VAL A 86 0.22 -30.17 0.25
CA VAL A 86 -0.68 -29.40 -0.62
C VAL A 86 -1.85 -28.84 0.18
N LEU A 87 -2.45 -29.67 1.04
CA LEU A 87 -3.49 -29.26 1.97
C LEU A 87 -2.99 -28.15 2.88
N ALA A 88 -1.84 -28.33 3.56
CA ALA A 88 -1.33 -27.30 4.47
C ALA A 88 -1.08 -25.96 3.77
N ARG A 89 -0.44 -25.97 2.60
CA ARG A 89 -0.21 -24.74 1.83
C ARG A 89 -1.52 -24.05 1.46
N PHE A 90 -2.53 -24.82 1.07
CA PHE A 90 -3.83 -24.28 0.71
C PHE A 90 -4.60 -23.76 1.93
N VAL A 91 -4.77 -24.60 2.95
CA VAL A 91 -5.51 -24.29 4.17
C VAL A 91 -4.88 -23.14 4.89
N LEU A 92 -3.55 -23.11 5.06
CA LEU A 92 -2.90 -21.90 5.57
C LEU A 92 -3.31 -20.74 4.67
N LYS A 93 -3.05 -20.80 3.35
CA LYS A 93 -3.28 -19.67 2.45
C LYS A 93 -4.70 -19.07 2.49
N PHE A 94 -5.74 -19.88 2.66
CA PHE A 94 -7.14 -19.42 2.47
C PHE A 94 -8.09 -19.69 3.65
N MET A 95 -7.74 -20.57 4.58
CA MET A 95 -8.60 -21.04 5.69
C MET A 95 -7.79 -21.36 6.94
N PRO A 96 -6.92 -20.46 7.42
CA PRO A 96 -5.98 -20.80 8.48
C PRO A 96 -6.67 -21.30 9.77
N GLU A 97 -7.88 -20.81 10.06
CA GLU A 97 -8.69 -21.22 11.21
C GLU A 97 -9.06 -22.70 11.23
N TRP A 98 -8.96 -23.44 10.12
CA TRP A 98 -9.19 -24.89 10.14
C TRP A 98 -8.17 -25.62 11.03
N PHE A 99 -6.99 -25.04 11.24
CA PHE A 99 -5.99 -25.54 12.18
C PHE A 99 -6.28 -25.18 13.65
N ASP A 100 -7.26 -24.32 13.93
CA ASP A 100 -7.70 -24.06 15.30
C ASP A 100 -8.29 -25.36 15.89
N GLY A 101 -7.69 -25.84 16.98
CA GLY A 101 -8.02 -27.16 17.56
C GLY A 101 -7.44 -28.38 16.82
N ARG A 102 -6.61 -28.16 15.79
CA ARG A 102 -5.92 -29.20 14.99
C ARG A 102 -4.43 -28.87 14.79
N SER A 103 -3.79 -28.32 15.82
CA SER A 103 -2.38 -27.89 15.72
C SER A 103 -1.41 -29.07 15.59
N ASP A 104 -1.77 -30.23 16.13
CA ASP A 104 -1.07 -31.51 15.96
C ASP A 104 -0.94 -31.88 14.48
N VAL A 105 -2.03 -31.76 13.72
CA VAL A 105 -2.06 -31.98 12.26
C VAL A 105 -1.09 -31.04 11.55
N LEU A 106 -1.06 -29.76 11.92
CA LEU A 106 -0.12 -28.80 11.35
C LEU A 106 1.33 -29.21 11.64
N PHE A 107 1.64 -29.54 12.89
CA PHE A 107 3.00 -29.89 13.31
C PHE A 107 3.49 -31.18 12.66
N ASP A 108 2.64 -32.18 12.46
CA ASP A 108 2.98 -33.40 11.72
C ASP A 108 3.39 -33.09 10.26
N ILE A 109 2.65 -32.18 9.60
CA ILE A 109 2.98 -31.76 8.23
C ILE A 109 4.30 -30.98 8.22
N VAL A 110 4.51 -30.07 9.19
CA VAL A 110 5.73 -29.28 9.32
C VAL A 110 6.94 -30.18 9.58
N ALA A 111 6.83 -31.14 10.49
CA ALA A 111 7.90 -32.08 10.80
C ALA A 111 8.35 -32.87 9.54
N ALA A 112 7.39 -33.28 8.70
CA ALA A 112 7.68 -33.97 7.44
C ALA A 112 8.19 -33.05 6.32
N ASN A 113 7.96 -31.73 6.39
CA ASN A 113 8.19 -30.78 5.29
C ASN A 113 8.96 -29.52 5.73
N LYS A 114 9.81 -29.62 6.74
CA LYS A 114 10.52 -28.47 7.35
C LYS A 114 11.34 -27.63 6.38
N SER A 115 11.79 -28.19 5.25
CA SER A 115 12.56 -27.49 4.22
C SER A 115 11.71 -26.84 3.13
N ASP A 116 10.38 -26.84 3.27
CA ASP A 116 9.48 -26.35 2.23
C ASP A 116 9.30 -24.83 2.27
N ILE A 117 9.77 -24.13 1.23
CA ILE A 117 9.74 -22.66 1.17
C ILE A 117 8.33 -22.10 1.06
N THR A 118 7.42 -22.77 0.34
CA THR A 118 6.03 -22.29 0.22
C THR A 118 5.27 -22.45 1.53
N LEU A 119 5.52 -23.53 2.28
CA LEU A 119 5.01 -23.70 3.64
C LEU A 119 5.53 -22.59 4.56
N LEU A 120 6.85 -22.33 4.55
CA LEU A 120 7.46 -21.24 5.32
C LEU A 120 6.83 -19.88 4.98
N GLN A 121 6.62 -19.57 3.69
CA GLN A 121 5.97 -18.34 3.23
C GLN A 121 4.55 -18.18 3.79
N ASN A 122 3.75 -19.25 3.72
CA ASN A 122 2.38 -19.23 4.22
C ASN A 122 2.30 -19.12 5.74
N LEU A 123 3.25 -19.73 6.46
CA LEU A 123 3.36 -19.62 7.92
C LEU A 123 3.81 -18.22 8.33
N HIS A 124 4.83 -17.66 7.66
CA HIS A 124 5.31 -16.31 7.91
C HIS A 124 4.19 -15.27 7.78
N ALA A 125 3.35 -15.39 6.75
CA ALA A 125 2.21 -14.49 6.52
C ALA A 125 1.19 -14.48 7.68
N ARG A 126 1.21 -15.51 8.55
CA ARG A 126 0.19 -15.76 9.59
C ARG A 126 0.76 -15.88 10.99
N ARG A 127 2.07 -15.78 11.17
CA ARG A 127 2.73 -16.00 12.45
C ARG A 127 2.18 -15.12 13.58
N LYS A 128 1.68 -13.93 13.24
CA LYS A 128 1.07 -13.01 14.21
C LYS A 128 -0.40 -13.32 14.54
N GLU A 129 -1.05 -14.23 13.80
CA GLU A 129 -2.45 -14.56 13.99
C GLU A 129 -2.69 -15.60 15.09
N ARG A 130 -1.75 -16.55 15.26
CA ARG A 130 -1.81 -17.63 16.25
C ARG A 130 -0.40 -18.02 16.69
N GLU A 131 -0.26 -18.40 17.96
CA GLU A 131 0.99 -18.91 18.51
C GLU A 131 1.49 -20.17 17.78
N HIS A 132 0.60 -21.14 17.49
CA HIS A 132 1.00 -22.37 16.82
C HIS A 132 1.51 -22.16 15.38
N PHE A 133 1.09 -21.08 14.69
CA PHE A 133 1.67 -20.71 13.38
C PHE A 133 3.07 -20.14 13.53
N ASP A 134 3.33 -19.34 14.58
CA ASP A 134 4.67 -18.84 14.85
C ASP A 134 5.62 -19.99 15.22
N VAL A 135 5.20 -20.91 16.10
CA VAL A 135 6.00 -22.10 16.44
C VAL A 135 6.33 -22.93 15.19
N ALA A 136 5.33 -23.20 14.34
CA ALA A 136 5.54 -23.91 13.07
C ALA A 136 6.48 -23.15 12.12
N TYR A 137 6.34 -21.82 12.03
CA TYR A 137 7.22 -20.95 11.26
C TYR A 137 8.67 -21.05 11.75
N GLN A 138 8.90 -20.96 13.06
CA GLN A 138 10.24 -21.05 13.66
C GLN A 138 10.87 -22.42 13.42
N GLN A 139 10.09 -23.51 13.46
CA GLN A 139 10.57 -24.85 13.13
C GLN A 139 11.05 -24.96 11.68
N CYS A 140 10.27 -24.44 10.71
CA CYS A 140 10.68 -24.39 9.31
C CYS A 140 11.92 -23.51 9.12
N LEU A 141 11.92 -22.30 9.70
CA LEU A 141 13.01 -21.34 9.56
C LEU A 141 14.32 -21.91 10.15
N GLY A 142 14.25 -22.47 11.36
CA GLY A 142 15.37 -23.11 12.05
C GLY A 142 15.91 -24.36 11.36
N ALA A 143 15.13 -25.01 10.49
CA ALA A 143 15.61 -26.08 9.62
C ALA A 143 16.26 -25.55 8.33
N ILE A 144 15.70 -24.49 7.75
CA ILE A 144 16.12 -23.96 6.44
C ILE A 144 17.44 -23.19 6.56
N LEU A 145 17.55 -22.25 7.51
CA LEU A 145 18.72 -21.37 7.60
C LEU A 145 20.04 -22.14 7.79
N PRO A 146 20.16 -23.13 8.70
CA PRO A 146 21.40 -23.89 8.85
C PRO A 146 21.74 -24.77 7.65
N SER A 147 20.73 -25.21 6.88
CA SER A 147 20.94 -26.02 5.68
C SER A 147 21.39 -25.21 4.46
N PHE A 148 21.23 -23.89 4.52
CA PHE A 148 21.38 -22.98 3.38
C PHE A 148 22.73 -23.10 2.62
N PRO A 149 23.90 -23.20 3.28
CA PRO A 149 25.19 -23.31 2.58
C PRO A 149 25.30 -24.55 1.67
N GLY A 150 24.57 -25.62 1.97
CA GLY A 150 24.55 -26.86 1.18
C GLY A 150 23.48 -26.91 0.10
N LEU A 151 22.67 -25.86 -0.06
CA LEU A 151 21.59 -25.83 -1.04
C LEU A 151 22.11 -25.52 -2.45
N ASN A 152 21.44 -26.07 -3.48
CA ASN A 152 21.71 -25.68 -4.86
C ASN A 152 21.24 -24.24 -5.15
N VAL A 153 21.70 -23.68 -6.27
CA VAL A 153 21.41 -22.29 -6.68
C VAL A 153 19.91 -21.96 -6.67
N ILE A 154 19.06 -22.87 -7.17
CA ILE A 154 17.60 -22.66 -7.22
C ILE A 154 17.01 -22.53 -5.82
N ARG A 155 17.46 -23.36 -4.88
CA ARG A 155 16.98 -23.32 -3.50
C ARG A 155 17.56 -22.13 -2.72
N GLN A 156 18.83 -21.78 -2.96
CA GLN A 156 19.41 -20.56 -2.39
C GLN A 156 18.64 -19.31 -2.85
N ASP A 157 18.32 -19.23 -4.15
CA ASP A 157 17.49 -18.17 -4.73
C ASP A 157 16.11 -18.09 -4.04
N ALA A 158 15.42 -19.21 -3.88
CA ALA A 158 14.12 -19.24 -3.24
C ALA A 158 14.16 -18.79 -1.77
N VAL A 159 15.21 -19.14 -1.02
CA VAL A 159 15.40 -18.72 0.38
C VAL A 159 15.67 -17.23 0.46
N LEU A 160 16.66 -16.70 -0.29
CA LEU A 160 16.98 -15.28 -0.25
C LEU A 160 15.83 -14.42 -0.79
N SER A 161 15.13 -14.88 -1.83
CA SER A 161 13.90 -14.24 -2.33
C SER A 161 12.79 -14.20 -1.29
N PHE A 162 12.68 -15.22 -0.43
CA PHE A 162 11.74 -15.22 0.68
C PHE A 162 12.15 -14.17 1.73
N LEU A 163 13.40 -14.22 2.20
CA LEU A 163 13.89 -13.31 3.23
C LEU A 163 13.75 -11.85 2.79
N LEU A 164 14.15 -11.54 1.56
CA LEU A 164 14.01 -10.23 0.94
C LEU A 164 12.55 -9.75 0.90
N ARG A 165 11.60 -10.59 0.45
CA ARG A 165 10.16 -10.23 0.39
C ARG A 165 9.51 -10.06 1.76
N CYS A 166 10.08 -10.69 2.78
CA CYS A 166 9.57 -10.67 4.14
C CYS A 166 10.25 -9.61 5.02
N ASP A 167 11.08 -8.73 4.44
CA ASP A 167 11.86 -7.71 5.15
C ASP A 167 12.83 -8.30 6.20
N LEU A 168 13.27 -9.55 6.02
CA LEU A 168 14.22 -10.28 6.88
C LEU A 168 15.65 -10.06 6.37
N TRP A 169 16.08 -8.79 6.39
CA TRP A 169 17.35 -8.36 5.81
C TRP A 169 18.55 -8.91 6.56
N ASP A 170 18.51 -8.86 7.90
CA ASP A 170 19.65 -9.28 8.72
C ASP A 170 19.93 -10.78 8.55
N GLU A 171 18.89 -11.61 8.50
CA GLU A 171 19.03 -13.03 8.20
C GLU A 171 19.62 -13.25 6.80
N ALA A 172 19.16 -12.49 5.80
CA ALA A 172 19.67 -12.63 4.44
C ALA A 172 21.14 -12.21 4.32
N LEU A 173 21.52 -11.12 4.96
CA LEU A 173 22.90 -10.60 5.01
C LEU A 173 23.83 -11.57 5.75
N ASN A 174 23.39 -12.12 6.89
CA ASN A 174 24.14 -13.12 7.65
C ASN A 174 24.41 -14.38 6.81
N LEU A 175 23.43 -14.84 6.02
CA LEU A 175 23.63 -15.97 5.10
C LEU A 175 24.64 -15.65 3.98
N ILE A 176 24.60 -14.44 3.44
CA ILE A 176 25.53 -14.00 2.40
C ILE A 176 26.96 -13.90 2.94
N ASP A 177 27.12 -13.32 4.13
CA ASP A 177 28.42 -13.12 4.79
C ASP A 177 29.01 -14.44 5.33
N GLY A 178 28.16 -15.40 5.69
CA GLY A 178 28.54 -16.75 6.13
C GLY A 178 29.15 -17.64 5.04
N GLY A 179 29.08 -17.23 3.76
CA GLY A 179 29.82 -17.84 2.64
C GLY A 179 29.05 -18.84 1.76
N ALA A 180 29.65 -19.15 0.60
CA ALA A 180 29.20 -20.10 -0.43
C ALA A 180 27.85 -19.81 -1.15
N VAL A 181 27.50 -18.54 -1.34
CA VAL A 181 26.39 -18.17 -2.23
C VAL A 181 26.91 -17.88 -3.64
N SER A 182 26.45 -18.65 -4.62
CA SER A 182 26.82 -18.45 -6.03
C SER A 182 26.43 -17.05 -6.52
N ASP A 183 27.25 -16.46 -7.39
CA ASP A 183 26.95 -15.18 -8.05
C ASP A 183 25.77 -15.25 -9.02
N ASN A 184 25.32 -16.46 -9.37
CA ASN A 184 24.12 -16.70 -10.16
C ASN A 184 22.82 -16.61 -9.33
N VAL A 185 22.92 -16.46 -8.01
CA VAL A 185 21.76 -16.23 -7.14
C VAL A 185 21.40 -14.75 -7.18
N LEU A 186 20.46 -14.36 -8.05
CA LEU A 186 20.12 -12.95 -8.26
C LEU A 186 19.71 -12.17 -7.00
N PRO A 187 18.94 -12.74 -6.05
CA PRO A 187 18.61 -12.05 -4.81
C PRO A 187 19.83 -11.66 -3.97
N LYS A 188 20.94 -12.42 -4.02
CA LYS A 188 22.21 -12.04 -3.38
C LYS A 188 22.66 -10.68 -3.89
N THR A 189 22.69 -10.50 -5.21
CA THR A 189 23.10 -9.25 -5.87
C THR A 189 22.16 -8.10 -5.53
N VAL A 190 20.84 -8.34 -5.48
CA VAL A 190 19.86 -7.34 -5.05
C VAL A 190 20.13 -6.91 -3.60
N ILE A 191 20.32 -7.86 -2.69
CA ILE A 191 20.56 -7.59 -1.27
C ILE A 191 21.87 -6.80 -1.08
N LEU A 192 22.93 -7.17 -1.79
CA LEU A 192 24.19 -6.43 -1.79
C LEU A 192 24.01 -5.02 -2.37
N GLY A 193 23.19 -4.84 -3.42
CA GLY A 193 22.85 -3.54 -3.97
C GLY A 193 22.25 -2.60 -2.92
N PHE A 194 21.32 -3.09 -2.09
CA PHE A 194 20.77 -2.32 -0.99
C PHE A 194 21.78 -2.06 0.13
N ARG A 195 22.66 -3.02 0.46
CA ARG A 195 23.77 -2.80 1.40
C ARG A 195 24.72 -1.68 0.93
N TYR A 196 25.06 -1.66 -0.35
CA TYR A 196 25.90 -0.60 -0.92
C TYR A 196 25.20 0.76 -0.90
N LEU A 197 23.90 0.78 -1.21
CA LEU A 197 23.08 1.98 -1.14
C LEU A 197 23.05 2.57 0.27
N ASP A 198 22.88 1.73 1.29
CA ASP A 198 22.90 2.11 2.72
C ASP A 198 24.28 2.66 3.16
N ARG A 199 25.36 2.09 2.62
CA ARG A 199 26.74 2.52 2.90
C ARG A 199 27.21 3.73 2.08
N GLY A 200 26.39 4.27 1.19
CA GLY A 200 26.76 5.39 0.34
C GLY A 200 27.58 5.03 -0.91
N ASP A 201 27.79 3.74 -1.22
CA ASP A 201 28.46 3.30 -2.45
C ASP A 201 27.43 3.17 -3.59
N TYR A 202 27.02 4.32 -4.12
CA TYR A 202 25.95 4.39 -5.11
C TYR A 202 26.32 3.78 -6.46
N GLY A 203 27.61 3.79 -6.82
CA GLY A 203 28.12 3.15 -8.02
C GLY A 203 28.00 1.64 -7.96
N ALA A 204 28.44 1.02 -6.85
CA ALA A 204 28.29 -0.42 -6.64
C ALA A 204 26.81 -0.84 -6.52
N ALA A 205 25.99 -0.03 -5.84
CA ALA A 205 24.55 -0.25 -5.76
C ALA A 205 23.89 -0.27 -7.15
N LEU A 206 24.17 0.76 -7.96
CA LEU A 206 23.65 0.87 -9.32
C LEU A 206 24.07 -0.32 -10.19
N TYR A 207 25.35 -0.72 -10.13
CA TYR A 207 25.86 -1.88 -10.86
C TYR A 207 25.09 -3.16 -10.49
N CYS A 208 24.86 -3.40 -9.19
CA CYS A 208 24.12 -4.56 -8.72
C CYS A 208 22.71 -4.63 -9.31
N PHE A 209 21.96 -3.53 -9.24
CA PHE A 209 20.59 -3.48 -9.76
C PHE A 209 20.52 -3.61 -11.28
N GLN A 210 21.44 -2.95 -11.99
CA GLN A 210 21.54 -3.06 -13.45
C GLN A 210 21.84 -4.50 -13.89
N ARG A 211 22.82 -5.15 -13.25
CA ARG A 211 23.14 -6.55 -13.53
C ARG A 211 21.93 -7.47 -13.37
N VAL A 212 21.20 -7.34 -12.26
CA VAL A 212 20.01 -8.16 -12.00
C VAL A 212 18.95 -7.93 -13.08
N LEU A 213 18.74 -6.69 -13.49
CA LEU A 213 17.74 -6.35 -14.51
C LEU A 213 18.15 -6.77 -15.92
N GLU A 214 19.44 -6.89 -16.22
CA GLU A 214 19.91 -7.44 -17.50
C GLU A 214 19.57 -8.92 -17.65
N GLU A 215 19.66 -9.68 -16.55
CA GLU A 215 19.33 -11.10 -16.46
C GLU A 215 17.83 -11.36 -16.24
N ASN A 216 17.19 -10.55 -15.40
CA ASN A 216 15.77 -10.61 -15.07
C ASN A 216 15.12 -9.22 -15.14
N PRO A 217 14.68 -8.76 -16.33
CA PRO A 217 14.05 -7.45 -16.51
C PRO A 217 12.73 -7.27 -15.76
N ALA A 218 12.17 -8.32 -15.16
CA ALA A 218 10.93 -8.27 -14.38
C ALA A 218 11.19 -8.26 -12.85
N ASP A 219 12.44 -8.11 -12.41
CA ASP A 219 12.77 -8.04 -10.98
C ASP A 219 12.35 -6.67 -10.38
N GLY A 220 11.28 -6.68 -9.60
CA GLY A 220 10.74 -5.46 -8.98
C GLY A 220 11.62 -4.84 -7.90
N PHE A 221 12.45 -5.63 -7.20
CA PHE A 221 13.36 -5.08 -6.19
C PHE A 221 14.53 -4.35 -6.84
N ALA A 222 15.12 -4.94 -7.87
CA ALA A 222 16.17 -4.27 -8.63
C ALA A 222 15.63 -3.03 -9.36
N ALA A 223 14.42 -3.09 -9.92
CA ALA A 223 13.78 -1.91 -10.51
C ALA A 223 13.48 -0.80 -9.50
N GLY A 224 13.10 -1.16 -8.28
CA GLY A 224 12.93 -0.21 -7.17
C GLY A 224 14.26 0.38 -6.71
N GLY A 225 15.32 -0.45 -6.63
CA GLY A 225 16.69 -0.02 -6.32
C GLY A 225 17.19 1.08 -7.26
N LEU A 226 16.91 0.97 -8.57
CA LEU A 226 17.27 2.01 -9.55
C LEU A 226 16.69 3.39 -9.24
N ARG A 227 15.51 3.47 -8.61
CA ARG A 227 14.86 4.75 -8.25
C ARG A 227 15.68 5.57 -7.25
N PHE A 228 16.49 4.88 -6.46
CA PHE A 228 17.40 5.49 -5.50
C PHE A 228 18.83 5.55 -6.05
N SER A 229 19.36 4.44 -6.57
CA SER A 229 20.78 4.37 -6.96
C SER A 229 21.11 5.24 -8.17
N MET A 230 20.19 5.40 -9.13
CA MET A 230 20.48 6.13 -10.37
C MET A 230 20.57 7.65 -10.13
N PRO A 231 19.62 8.31 -9.43
CA PRO A 231 19.79 9.71 -9.02
C PRO A 231 21.01 9.93 -8.12
N ARG A 232 21.26 9.00 -7.19
CA ARG A 232 22.44 9.06 -6.31
C ARG A 232 23.76 8.79 -7.03
N ALA A 233 23.74 8.24 -8.24
CA ALA A 233 24.90 8.15 -9.13
C ALA A 233 25.00 9.32 -10.12
N GLY A 234 24.19 10.38 -9.95
CA GLY A 234 24.27 11.62 -10.73
C GLY A 234 23.43 11.63 -12.01
N PHE A 235 22.57 10.63 -12.22
CA PHE A 235 21.70 10.57 -13.39
C PHE A 235 20.34 11.22 -13.13
N ASP A 236 19.72 11.76 -14.17
CA ASP A 236 18.36 12.26 -14.06
C ASP A 236 17.30 11.12 -14.04
N MET A 237 16.05 11.49 -13.79
CA MET A 237 14.96 10.52 -13.73
C MET A 237 14.62 9.87 -15.08
N ARG A 238 14.96 10.51 -16.21
CA ARG A 238 14.73 9.96 -17.55
C ARG A 238 15.67 8.81 -17.85
N ALA A 239 16.89 8.84 -17.31
CA ALA A 239 17.84 7.74 -17.44
C ALA A 239 17.27 6.40 -16.97
N ILE A 240 16.39 6.38 -15.95
CA ILE A 240 15.73 5.14 -15.51
C ILE A 240 14.77 4.62 -16.59
N LEU A 241 13.99 5.51 -17.21
CA LEU A 241 13.07 5.14 -18.29
C LEU A 241 13.82 4.64 -19.52
N ASP A 242 14.90 5.32 -19.91
CA ASP A 242 15.74 4.96 -21.04
C ASP A 242 16.43 3.61 -20.80
N TYR A 243 16.95 3.39 -19.59
CA TYR A 243 17.54 2.11 -19.21
C TYR A 243 16.50 0.99 -19.28
N ARG A 244 15.30 1.19 -18.72
CA ARG A 244 14.20 0.22 -18.77
C ARG A 244 13.74 -0.08 -20.21
N ALA A 245 13.72 0.92 -21.08
CA ALA A 245 13.44 0.73 -22.50
C ALA A 245 14.53 -0.12 -23.18
N LYS A 246 15.80 0.17 -22.91
CA LYS A 246 16.96 -0.58 -23.43
C LYS A 246 16.92 -2.06 -23.04
N ILE A 247 16.57 -2.38 -21.79
CA ILE A 247 16.56 -3.77 -21.30
C ILE A 247 15.21 -4.49 -21.51
N GLY A 248 14.16 -3.79 -21.98
CA GLY A 248 12.81 -4.34 -22.06
C GLY A 248 12.24 -4.77 -20.71
N TYR A 249 12.05 -3.80 -19.80
CA TYR A 249 11.58 -3.99 -18.42
C TYR A 249 10.16 -4.57 -18.29
N GLY A 250 9.98 -5.55 -17.42
CA GLY A 250 8.68 -6.01 -16.92
C GLY A 250 8.11 -7.28 -17.59
N ILE A 251 8.64 -7.74 -18.72
CA ILE A 251 8.26 -9.03 -19.32
C ILE A 251 9.51 -9.88 -19.55
N ARG A 252 9.48 -11.11 -19.02
CA ARG A 252 10.38 -12.19 -19.42
C ARG A 252 9.54 -13.40 -19.87
N THR A 253 9.31 -13.51 -21.17
CA THR A 253 8.53 -14.63 -21.75
C THR A 253 9.35 -15.33 -22.82
N ALA A 254 9.67 -16.61 -22.63
CA ALA A 254 10.42 -17.42 -23.59
C ALA A 254 11.70 -16.73 -24.12
N GLY A 255 12.48 -16.12 -23.21
CA GLY A 255 13.72 -15.40 -23.55
C GLY A 255 13.53 -14.02 -24.19
N ARG A 256 12.30 -13.57 -24.44
CA ARG A 256 12.02 -12.24 -24.99
C ARG A 256 11.83 -11.20 -23.90
N LYS A 257 12.52 -10.08 -24.08
CA LYS A 257 12.41 -8.85 -23.27
C LYS A 257 11.27 -8.00 -23.81
N GLY A 258 10.49 -7.37 -22.93
CA GLY A 258 9.34 -6.57 -23.34
C GLY A 258 8.98 -5.53 -22.29
N LEU A 259 8.56 -4.35 -22.75
CA LEU A 259 8.28 -3.21 -21.87
C LEU A 259 6.86 -3.26 -21.29
N VAL A 260 6.73 -3.41 -19.97
CA VAL A 260 5.47 -3.25 -19.23
C VAL A 260 5.29 -1.79 -18.83
N LYS A 261 4.23 -1.18 -19.35
CA LYS A 261 3.81 0.19 -19.00
C LYS A 261 2.72 0.24 -17.92
N VAL A 262 2.37 -0.91 -17.33
CA VAL A 262 1.25 -1.09 -16.39
C VAL A 262 1.71 -1.87 -15.15
N GLU A 263 2.66 -1.29 -14.41
CA GLU A 263 3.23 -1.85 -13.18
C GLU A 263 3.59 -0.73 -12.19
N SER A 264 3.68 -1.04 -10.89
CA SER A 264 4.00 -0.08 -9.82
C SER A 264 5.35 0.61 -10.01
N GLU A 265 6.37 -0.14 -10.43
CA GLU A 265 7.71 0.40 -10.60
C GLU A 265 7.79 1.35 -11.80
N TYR A 266 7.15 1.00 -12.92
CA TYR A 266 7.00 1.91 -14.07
C TYR A 266 6.23 3.17 -13.68
N THR A 267 5.10 2.99 -12.99
CA THR A 267 4.24 4.08 -12.51
C THR A 267 5.04 5.08 -11.66
N THR A 268 5.83 4.58 -10.70
CA THR A 268 6.62 5.41 -9.77
C THR A 268 7.69 6.21 -10.51
N THR A 269 8.41 5.58 -11.44
CA THR A 269 9.43 6.27 -12.25
C THR A 269 8.82 7.35 -13.15
N GLU A 270 7.65 7.10 -13.75
CA GLU A 270 6.95 8.12 -14.54
C GLU A 270 6.56 9.34 -13.65
N VAL A 271 6.08 9.12 -12.42
CA VAL A 271 5.80 10.22 -11.48
C VAL A 271 7.08 10.99 -11.17
N MET A 272 8.16 10.29 -10.81
CA MET A 272 9.44 10.92 -10.50
C MET A 272 10.01 11.70 -11.68
N ALA A 273 9.79 11.24 -12.92
CA ALA A 273 10.16 11.98 -14.13
C ALA A 273 9.24 13.19 -14.45
N GLY A 274 8.20 13.41 -13.64
CA GLY A 274 7.20 14.47 -13.83
C GLY A 274 6.08 14.13 -14.82
N ASN A 275 5.99 12.89 -15.28
CA ASN A 275 5.00 12.42 -16.26
C ASN A 275 3.71 11.93 -15.56
N TYR A 276 3.07 12.79 -14.78
CA TYR A 276 1.89 12.42 -13.98
C TYR A 276 0.76 11.80 -14.83
N LEU A 277 0.46 12.37 -16.00
CA LEU A 277 -0.60 11.85 -16.88
C LEU A 277 -0.36 10.38 -17.28
N SER A 278 0.88 10.05 -17.67
CA SER A 278 1.31 8.70 -18.03
C SER A 278 1.21 7.74 -16.84
N SER A 279 1.64 8.20 -15.66
CA SER A 279 1.59 7.42 -14.42
C SER A 279 0.16 7.10 -13.98
N PHE A 280 -0.73 8.10 -13.91
CA PHE A 280 -2.14 7.88 -13.56
C PHE A 280 -2.89 7.10 -14.65
N TYR A 281 -2.45 7.15 -15.91
CA TYR A 281 -2.94 6.23 -16.95
C TYR A 281 -2.58 4.77 -16.64
N SER A 282 -1.34 4.52 -16.21
CA SER A 282 -0.83 3.20 -15.84
C SER A 282 -1.64 2.57 -14.70
N LYS A 283 -1.83 3.31 -13.59
CA LYS A 283 -2.56 2.83 -12.40
C LYS A 283 -3.99 2.35 -12.69
N ARG A 284 -4.68 3.00 -13.63
CA ARG A 284 -6.06 2.64 -13.99
C ARG A 284 -6.18 1.29 -14.69
N LYS A 285 -5.07 0.71 -15.18
CA LYS A 285 -5.02 -0.57 -15.92
C LYS A 285 -4.56 -1.80 -15.13
N THR A 286 -4.50 -1.71 -13.80
CA THR A 286 -4.19 -2.87 -12.94
C THR A 286 -5.26 -3.97 -13.05
N ARG A 287 -4.91 -5.19 -12.64
CA ARG A 287 -5.73 -6.41 -12.84
C ARG A 287 -7.11 -6.31 -12.20
N GLN A 288 -7.20 -5.81 -10.97
CA GLN A 288 -8.46 -5.68 -10.23
C GLN A 288 -9.47 -4.77 -10.95
N TRP A 289 -9.01 -3.66 -11.52
CA TRP A 289 -9.87 -2.77 -12.30
C TRP A 289 -10.32 -3.40 -13.61
N LYS A 290 -9.51 -4.27 -14.21
CA LYS A 290 -9.89 -4.99 -15.44
C LYS A 290 -11.00 -5.99 -15.15
N ILE A 291 -10.93 -6.68 -14.01
CA ILE A 291 -12.00 -7.57 -13.54
C ILE A 291 -13.27 -6.76 -13.30
N LEU A 292 -13.18 -5.65 -12.57
CA LEU A 292 -14.35 -4.81 -12.30
C LEU A 292 -14.96 -4.20 -13.56
N GLY A 293 -14.15 -3.77 -14.53
CA GLY A 293 -14.62 -3.28 -15.81
C GLY A 293 -15.39 -4.32 -16.62
N LYS A 294 -15.03 -5.61 -16.53
CA LYS A 294 -15.82 -6.70 -17.12
C LYS A 294 -17.18 -6.88 -16.44
N LEU A 295 -17.26 -6.66 -15.13
CA LEU A 295 -18.48 -6.81 -14.35
C LEU A 295 -19.46 -5.65 -14.53
N LEU A 296 -18.95 -4.42 -14.62
CA LEU A 296 -19.76 -3.22 -14.73
C LEU A 296 -20.04 -2.81 -16.19
N GLY A 297 -19.20 -3.20 -17.14
CA GLY A 297 -19.38 -2.86 -18.55
C GLY A 297 -19.25 -1.36 -18.81
N GLU A 298 -20.16 -0.80 -19.63
CA GLU A 298 -20.08 0.57 -20.16
C GLU A 298 -20.19 1.67 -19.09
N LYS A 299 -20.74 1.37 -17.91
CA LYS A 299 -20.80 2.35 -16.81
C LYS A 299 -19.45 2.56 -16.11
N PHE A 300 -18.42 1.76 -16.37
CA PHE A 300 -17.13 1.87 -15.67
C PHE A 300 -16.16 2.82 -16.37
N TYR A 301 -16.23 4.09 -15.99
CA TYR A 301 -15.36 5.17 -16.47
C TYR A 301 -14.04 5.20 -15.71
N ASN A 302 -13.22 4.17 -15.86
CA ASN A 302 -11.84 4.13 -15.34
C ASN A 302 -10.79 4.11 -16.46
N TYR A 303 -11.16 3.69 -17.67
CA TYR A 303 -10.25 3.61 -18.83
C TYR A 303 -10.42 4.77 -19.81
N SER A 304 -11.36 5.65 -19.52
CA SER A 304 -11.74 6.82 -20.30
C SER A 304 -11.77 8.05 -19.38
N SER A 305 -11.79 9.23 -19.98
CA SER A 305 -12.13 10.46 -19.27
C SER A 305 -13.56 10.36 -18.74
N LEU A 306 -13.84 11.10 -17.66
CA LEU A 306 -15.21 11.19 -17.16
C LEU A 306 -16.15 11.78 -18.22
N PRO A 307 -17.43 11.37 -18.23
CA PRO A 307 -18.44 12.00 -19.06
C PRO A 307 -18.53 13.51 -18.85
N GLY A 308 -19.13 14.20 -19.81
CA GLY A 308 -19.56 15.59 -19.64
C GLY A 308 -20.45 15.77 -18.41
N ALA A 309 -20.52 17.00 -17.90
CA ALA A 309 -21.43 17.31 -16.80
C ALA A 309 -22.89 17.05 -17.22
N CYS A 310 -23.66 16.39 -16.36
CA CYS A 310 -25.06 16.06 -16.60
C CYS A 310 -25.79 15.91 -15.25
N SER A 311 -26.67 16.86 -14.93
CA SER A 311 -27.42 16.91 -13.67
C SER A 311 -28.46 15.78 -13.53
N GLU A 312 -28.82 15.09 -14.60
CA GLU A 312 -29.74 13.95 -14.54
C GLU A 312 -29.03 12.63 -14.21
N LYS A 313 -27.70 12.63 -14.27
CA LYS A 313 -26.88 11.42 -14.11
C LYS A 313 -26.28 11.31 -12.72
N SER A 314 -26.04 10.07 -12.33
CA SER A 314 -25.43 9.70 -11.07
C SER A 314 -24.02 9.13 -11.24
N LEU A 315 -23.12 9.51 -10.34
CA LEU A 315 -21.74 9.01 -10.30
C LEU A 315 -21.46 8.33 -8.96
N TYR A 316 -20.92 7.11 -9.02
CA TYR A 316 -20.33 6.43 -7.88
C TYR A 316 -18.80 6.49 -7.95
N ILE A 317 -18.15 6.96 -6.89
CA ILE A 317 -16.69 6.99 -6.74
C ILE A 317 -16.24 5.89 -5.79
N ILE A 318 -15.45 4.96 -6.30
CA ILE A 318 -14.72 3.98 -5.49
C ILE A 318 -13.46 4.68 -4.98
N ALA A 319 -13.32 4.83 -3.67
CA ALA A 319 -12.16 5.47 -3.07
C ALA A 319 -10.92 4.55 -2.97
N ASP A 320 -9.75 5.18 -2.75
CA ASP A 320 -8.44 4.55 -2.87
C ASP A 320 -8.15 3.51 -1.76
N GLU A 321 -7.13 2.67 -1.93
CA GLU A 321 -6.70 1.74 -0.88
C GLU A 321 -6.08 2.46 0.33
N GLY A 322 -5.47 3.62 0.11
CA GLY A 322 -4.77 4.38 1.13
C GLY A 322 -5.54 5.58 1.59
N VAL A 323 -5.71 5.74 2.90
CA VAL A 323 -6.35 6.91 3.51
C VAL A 323 -5.73 8.23 3.01
N GLY A 324 -4.40 8.32 2.94
CA GLY A 324 -3.75 9.54 2.44
C GLY A 324 -4.03 9.81 0.95
N ASP A 325 -4.25 8.76 0.17
CA ASP A 325 -4.64 8.89 -1.23
C ASP A 325 -6.10 9.33 -1.38
N GLU A 326 -6.98 8.87 -0.48
CA GLU A 326 -8.38 9.33 -0.39
C GLU A 326 -8.45 10.81 -0.05
N ILE A 327 -7.77 11.24 1.02
CA ILE A 327 -7.66 12.66 1.41
C ILE A 327 -7.19 13.48 0.21
N ARG A 328 -6.11 13.06 -0.45
CA ARG A 328 -5.59 13.77 -1.62
C ARG A 328 -6.62 13.85 -2.75
N SER A 329 -7.30 12.75 -3.06
CA SER A 329 -8.28 12.74 -4.15
C SER A 329 -9.54 13.55 -3.86
N SER A 330 -9.87 13.76 -2.57
CA SER A 330 -11.06 14.50 -2.18
C SER A 330 -10.98 15.98 -2.56
N GLN A 331 -9.79 16.52 -2.81
CA GLN A 331 -9.62 17.88 -3.35
C GLN A 331 -10.44 18.13 -4.62
N LEU A 332 -10.81 17.07 -5.35
CA LEU A 332 -11.60 17.14 -6.59
C LEU A 332 -13.12 17.00 -6.36
N TYR A 333 -13.57 16.59 -5.17
CA TYR A 333 -14.98 16.34 -4.87
C TYR A 333 -15.86 17.58 -5.01
N GLY A 334 -15.35 18.75 -4.64
CA GLY A 334 -16.07 20.02 -4.82
C GLY A 334 -16.36 20.36 -6.30
N ALA A 335 -15.52 19.89 -7.23
CA ALA A 335 -15.78 20.00 -8.67
C ALA A 335 -16.72 18.89 -9.15
N ILE A 336 -16.59 17.67 -8.62
CA ILE A 336 -17.43 16.53 -9.01
C ILE A 336 -18.89 16.71 -8.62
N GLN A 337 -19.19 17.16 -7.40
CA GLN A 337 -20.58 17.35 -6.94
C GLN A 337 -21.37 18.36 -7.79
N LYS A 338 -20.68 19.26 -8.51
CA LYS A 338 -21.31 20.23 -9.43
C LYS A 338 -21.57 19.66 -10.82
N ARG A 339 -21.00 18.50 -11.16
CA ARG A 339 -21.10 17.89 -12.51
C ARG A 339 -22.26 16.93 -12.65
N TYR A 340 -22.74 16.33 -11.57
CA TYR A 340 -23.73 15.24 -11.59
C TYR A 340 -24.80 15.52 -10.53
N GLY A 341 -26.05 15.14 -10.79
CA GLY A 341 -27.15 15.41 -9.86
C GLY A 341 -27.16 14.54 -8.61
N ARG A 342 -26.49 13.39 -8.67
CA ARG A 342 -26.30 12.50 -7.51
C ARG A 342 -24.89 11.94 -7.51
N VAL A 343 -24.16 12.17 -6.43
CA VAL A 343 -22.81 11.63 -6.25
C VAL A 343 -22.76 10.82 -4.98
N SER A 344 -22.28 9.58 -5.08
CA SER A 344 -21.96 8.73 -3.94
C SER A 344 -20.49 8.36 -3.99
N ALA A 345 -19.85 8.16 -2.84
CA ALA A 345 -18.47 7.71 -2.78
C ALA A 345 -18.25 6.73 -1.61
N SER A 346 -17.46 5.67 -1.81
CA SER A 346 -16.95 4.93 -0.65
C SER A 346 -15.91 5.79 0.10
N CYS A 347 -15.67 5.52 1.38
CA CYS A 347 -14.59 6.15 2.14
C CYS A 347 -14.09 5.23 3.26
N ASP A 348 -12.85 5.44 3.73
CA ASP A 348 -12.40 4.84 5.00
C ASP A 348 -13.32 5.33 6.14
N PRO A 349 -13.79 4.45 7.05
CA PRO A 349 -14.73 4.85 8.11
C PRO A 349 -14.23 6.02 8.97
N ARG A 350 -12.92 6.16 9.16
CA ARG A 350 -12.32 7.26 9.93
C ARG A 350 -12.42 8.62 9.23
N LEU A 351 -12.69 8.65 7.92
CA LEU A 351 -12.86 9.87 7.14
C LEU A 351 -14.32 10.28 6.97
N LEU A 352 -15.29 9.42 7.34
CA LEU A 352 -16.71 9.62 7.05
C LEU A 352 -17.19 11.02 7.50
N ASN A 353 -16.99 11.35 8.78
CA ASN A 353 -17.52 12.58 9.35
C ASN A 353 -16.87 13.84 8.73
N ILE A 354 -15.55 13.83 8.54
CA ILE A 354 -14.83 14.97 7.91
C ILE A 354 -15.29 15.13 6.45
N LEU A 355 -15.39 14.05 5.68
CA LEU A 355 -15.79 14.09 4.28
C LEU A 355 -17.25 14.55 4.12
N SER A 356 -18.18 13.97 4.88
CA SER A 356 -19.60 14.36 4.85
C SER A 356 -19.82 15.82 5.23
N ARG A 357 -19.06 16.36 6.19
CA ARG A 357 -19.13 17.80 6.52
C ARG A 357 -18.53 18.68 5.42
N SER A 358 -17.46 18.22 4.79
CA SER A 358 -16.75 18.97 3.75
C SER A 358 -17.54 19.02 2.44
N TYR A 359 -18.26 17.93 2.12
CA TYR A 359 -19.03 17.75 0.88
C TYR A 359 -20.43 17.19 1.20
N PRO A 360 -21.35 18.01 1.74
CA PRO A 360 -22.68 17.55 2.16
C PRO A 360 -23.56 17.04 1.01
N GLU A 361 -23.25 17.43 -0.22
CA GLU A 361 -23.95 16.98 -1.44
C GLU A 361 -23.49 15.59 -1.94
N ILE A 362 -22.47 15.01 -1.30
CA ILE A 362 -21.97 13.67 -1.63
C ILE A 362 -22.41 12.69 -0.55
N ASN A 363 -23.06 11.61 -0.98
CA ASN A 363 -23.39 10.50 -0.11
C ASN A 363 -22.16 9.60 0.12
N PHE A 364 -21.52 9.74 1.28
CA PHE A 364 -20.37 8.90 1.65
C PHE A 364 -20.81 7.60 2.31
N ILE A 365 -20.22 6.49 1.85
CA ILE A 365 -20.50 5.15 2.36
C ILE A 365 -19.21 4.60 2.99
N PRO A 366 -19.17 4.40 4.31
CA PRO A 366 -17.96 3.92 4.99
C PRO A 366 -17.71 2.45 4.65
N VAL A 367 -16.50 2.15 4.17
CA VAL A 367 -16.05 0.78 3.90
C VAL A 367 -14.65 0.61 4.48
N ARG A 368 -14.50 -0.27 5.47
CA ARG A 368 -13.17 -0.66 5.95
C ARG A 368 -12.45 -1.38 4.82
N ARG A 369 -11.31 -0.91 4.32
CA ARG A 369 -10.54 -1.60 3.28
C ARG A 369 -9.48 -2.51 3.87
N VAL A 370 -9.20 -3.62 3.18
CA VAL A 370 -8.19 -4.60 3.62
C VAL A 370 -6.98 -4.47 2.73
N ARG A 371 -5.92 -3.84 3.26
CA ARG A 371 -4.61 -3.85 2.62
C ARG A 371 -3.93 -5.17 2.97
N LYS A 372 -3.41 -5.91 1.98
CA LYS A 372 -2.72 -7.19 2.21
C LYS A 372 -1.61 -7.11 3.27
N ILE A 373 -0.91 -5.99 3.35
CA ILE A 373 0.19 -5.76 4.31
C ILE A 373 -0.32 -5.46 5.73
N MET A 374 -1.58 -5.03 5.87
CA MET A 374 -2.19 -4.62 7.14
C MET A 374 -3.42 -5.47 7.50
N ALA A 375 -3.67 -6.55 6.77
CA ALA A 375 -4.82 -7.41 6.98
C ALA A 375 -4.73 -8.09 8.34
N THR A 376 -5.83 -8.04 9.09
CA THR A 376 -5.95 -8.71 10.40
C THR A 376 -6.72 -10.02 10.27
N ARG A 377 -6.73 -10.85 11.32
CA ARG A 377 -7.51 -12.09 11.41
C ARG A 377 -9.01 -11.89 11.08
N SER A 378 -9.61 -10.76 11.45
CA SER A 378 -11.02 -10.50 11.13
C SER A 378 -11.25 -10.19 9.65
N ASP A 379 -10.21 -9.72 8.95
CA ASP A 379 -10.27 -9.34 7.54
C ASP A 379 -10.21 -10.55 6.60
N THR A 380 -9.72 -11.70 7.09
CA THR A 380 -9.57 -12.94 6.32
C THR A 380 -10.77 -13.90 6.44
N ILE A 381 -11.57 -13.80 7.50
CA ILE A 381 -12.63 -14.77 7.83
C ILE A 381 -13.96 -14.49 7.12
N ASN A 382 -14.28 -13.22 6.81
CA ASN A 382 -15.58 -12.87 6.23
C ASN A 382 -15.44 -12.61 4.72
N ALA A 383 -16.14 -13.38 3.88
CA ALA A 383 -16.34 -13.05 2.48
C ALA A 383 -17.07 -11.70 2.39
N ARG A 384 -16.40 -10.69 1.84
CA ARG A 384 -16.92 -9.31 1.79
C ARG A 384 -17.84 -9.06 0.60
N LEU A 385 -17.69 -9.88 -0.44
CA LEU A 385 -18.54 -9.90 -1.63
C LEU A 385 -18.76 -11.31 -2.10
N THR A 386 -20.02 -11.64 -2.33
CA THR A 386 -20.42 -12.92 -2.92
C THR A 386 -20.22 -12.87 -4.44
N GLY A 387 -19.51 -13.85 -5.01
CA GLY A 387 -19.38 -13.99 -6.48
C GLY A 387 -18.41 -13.04 -7.20
N VAL A 388 -17.53 -12.31 -6.49
CA VAL A 388 -16.48 -11.46 -7.08
C VAL A 388 -15.10 -11.88 -6.59
N HIS A 389 -14.08 -11.81 -7.46
CA HIS A 389 -12.70 -12.21 -7.14
C HIS A 389 -12.12 -11.42 -5.94
N GLU A 390 -11.37 -12.09 -5.05
CA GLU A 390 -10.80 -11.53 -3.80
C GLU A 390 -10.02 -10.22 -3.99
N SER A 391 -9.33 -10.06 -5.14
CA SER A 391 -8.55 -8.86 -5.46
C SER A 391 -9.38 -7.59 -5.62
N VAL A 392 -10.70 -7.76 -5.74
CA VAL A 392 -11.69 -6.68 -5.89
C VAL A 392 -12.46 -6.50 -4.56
N ALA A 393 -12.70 -7.59 -3.82
CA ALA A 393 -13.38 -7.57 -2.53
C ALA A 393 -12.63 -6.84 -1.39
N GLY A 394 -11.36 -6.47 -1.61
CA GLY A 394 -10.60 -5.61 -0.67
C GLY A 394 -11.07 -4.14 -0.63
N PHE A 395 -11.84 -3.69 -1.63
CA PHE A 395 -12.17 -2.28 -1.85
C PHE A 395 -13.62 -1.89 -1.54
N PHE A 396 -14.52 -2.85 -1.57
CA PHE A 396 -15.97 -2.65 -1.42
C PHE A 396 -16.61 -3.92 -0.84
N ASP A 397 -17.87 -3.81 -0.48
CA ASP A 397 -18.74 -4.85 0.08
C ASP A 397 -20.04 -4.96 -0.74
N ASP A 398 -20.94 -5.87 -0.38
CA ASP A 398 -22.22 -6.07 -1.09
C ASP A 398 -23.09 -4.79 -1.12
N GLY A 399 -23.04 -3.97 -0.07
CA GLY A 399 -23.78 -2.71 0.02
C GLY A 399 -23.29 -1.69 -1.01
N THR A 400 -21.97 -1.46 -1.03
CA THR A 400 -21.34 -0.55 -1.99
C THR A 400 -21.39 -1.08 -3.42
N TYR A 401 -21.38 -2.41 -3.63
CA TYR A 401 -21.59 -2.99 -4.95
C TYR A 401 -22.99 -2.78 -5.49
N SER A 402 -24.01 -2.89 -4.62
CA SER A 402 -25.39 -2.54 -4.98
C SER A 402 -25.52 -1.07 -5.39
N GLU A 403 -24.85 -0.16 -4.68
CA GLU A 403 -24.82 1.26 -5.05
C GLU A 403 -24.12 1.51 -6.38
N MET A 404 -23.01 0.81 -6.65
CA MET A 404 -22.34 0.87 -7.96
C MET A 404 -23.24 0.40 -9.10
N GLN A 405 -24.03 -0.64 -8.89
CA GLN A 405 -24.97 -1.13 -9.91
C GLN A 405 -26.08 -0.12 -10.22
N ARG A 406 -26.56 0.61 -9.20
CA ARG A 406 -27.61 1.65 -9.32
C ARG A 406 -27.11 2.96 -9.91
N ALA A 407 -25.80 3.19 -9.98
CA ALA A 407 -25.24 4.40 -10.57
C ALA A 407 -25.23 4.32 -12.11
N ASP A 408 -25.40 5.48 -12.76
CA ASP A 408 -25.22 5.61 -14.21
C ASP A 408 -23.74 5.44 -14.58
N TYR A 409 -22.86 6.03 -13.76
CA TYR A 409 -21.42 6.04 -13.94
C TYR A 409 -20.70 5.56 -12.68
N VAL A 410 -19.63 4.80 -12.86
CA VAL A 410 -18.75 4.34 -11.79
C VAL A 410 -17.31 4.66 -12.15
N THR A 411 -16.57 5.26 -11.23
CA THR A 411 -15.15 5.56 -11.41
C THR A 411 -14.36 5.29 -10.13
N PHE A 412 -13.03 5.21 -10.24
CA PHE A 412 -12.13 5.13 -9.09
C PHE A 412 -11.51 6.50 -8.80
N SER A 413 -11.20 6.79 -7.54
CA SER A 413 -10.66 8.10 -7.14
C SER A 413 -9.35 8.48 -7.85
N GLN A 414 -8.47 7.52 -8.17
CA GLN A 414 -7.26 7.79 -8.97
C GLN A 414 -7.58 8.24 -10.40
N ASN A 415 -8.74 7.86 -10.95
CA ASN A 415 -9.18 8.40 -12.23
C ASN A 415 -9.55 9.88 -12.12
N LEU A 416 -9.99 10.37 -10.96
CA LEU A 416 -10.19 11.81 -10.76
C LEU A 416 -8.86 12.56 -10.91
N MET A 417 -7.78 12.04 -10.34
CA MET A 417 -6.43 12.60 -10.52
C MET A 417 -6.00 12.56 -12.00
N PHE A 418 -6.27 11.47 -12.72
CA PHE A 418 -6.04 11.42 -14.17
C PHE A 418 -6.81 12.53 -14.91
N ASN A 419 -8.09 12.72 -14.59
CA ASN A 419 -8.93 13.75 -15.20
C ASN A 419 -8.48 15.17 -14.83
N TYR A 420 -7.86 15.36 -13.67
CA TYR A 420 -7.18 16.61 -13.32
C TYR A 420 -5.96 16.83 -14.23
N PHE A 421 -5.03 15.87 -14.30
CA PHE A 421 -3.83 16.01 -15.13
C PHE A 421 -4.11 16.06 -16.63
N SER A 422 -5.23 15.52 -17.10
CA SER A 422 -5.67 15.62 -18.49
C SER A 422 -6.46 16.89 -18.81
N GLY A 423 -6.75 17.73 -17.81
CA GLY A 423 -7.49 18.99 -17.98
C GLY A 423 -9.01 18.83 -18.06
N VAL A 424 -9.57 17.63 -17.82
CA VAL A 424 -11.03 17.39 -17.79
C VAL A 424 -11.68 17.96 -16.53
N ILE A 425 -10.94 17.97 -15.42
CA ILE A 425 -11.30 18.61 -14.16
C ILE A 425 -10.27 19.70 -13.88
N ALA A 426 -10.72 20.92 -13.58
CA ALA A 426 -9.83 22.01 -13.22
C ALA A 426 -9.16 21.76 -11.86
N ARG A 427 -7.94 22.27 -11.67
CA ARG A 427 -7.30 22.30 -10.35
C ARG A 427 -8.17 23.15 -9.40
N PRO A 428 -8.51 22.68 -8.20
CA PRO A 428 -9.13 23.55 -7.20
C PRO A 428 -8.18 24.70 -6.82
N ALA A 429 -8.76 25.83 -6.40
CA ALA A 429 -7.99 26.93 -5.83
C ALA A 429 -7.30 26.48 -4.52
N ARG A 430 -6.17 27.10 -4.18
CA ARG A 430 -5.47 26.88 -2.90
C ARG A 430 -6.41 27.23 -1.72
N GLY A 431 -6.20 26.56 -0.59
CA GLY A 431 -7.02 26.67 0.61
C GLY A 431 -7.50 25.31 1.10
N GLY A 432 -8.02 25.26 2.32
CA GLY A 432 -8.58 24.05 2.91
C GLY A 432 -9.77 23.54 2.11
N TYR A 433 -9.71 22.27 1.69
CA TYR A 433 -10.80 21.58 1.00
C TYR A 433 -11.52 20.57 1.90
N LEU A 434 -10.92 20.21 3.04
CA LEU A 434 -11.60 19.56 4.15
C LEU A 434 -11.93 20.59 5.24
N LYS A 435 -13.09 20.44 5.86
CA LYS A 435 -13.61 21.30 6.91
C LYS A 435 -13.79 20.52 8.20
N TRP A 436 -13.36 21.12 9.30
CA TRP A 436 -13.58 20.58 10.63
C TRP A 436 -13.84 21.70 11.62
N ASP A 437 -14.99 21.65 12.28
CA ASP A 437 -15.45 22.67 13.24
C ASP A 437 -15.27 22.13 14.66
N CYS A 438 -14.05 22.15 15.18
CA CYS A 438 -13.83 22.01 16.62
C CYS A 438 -12.83 23.06 17.09
N SER A 439 -12.92 23.44 18.38
CA SER A 439 -11.91 24.31 18.98
C SER A 439 -10.53 23.66 18.81
N ALA A 440 -9.56 24.45 18.34
CA ALA A 440 -8.18 24.02 18.25
C ALA A 440 -7.75 23.41 19.60
N ARG A 441 -7.32 22.14 19.58
CA ARG A 441 -6.86 21.45 20.80
C ARG A 441 -5.49 21.92 21.24
N VAL A 442 -4.66 22.32 20.29
CA VAL A 442 -3.39 23.00 20.55
C VAL A 442 -3.70 24.48 20.83
N THR A 443 -3.52 24.89 22.09
CA THR A 443 -3.80 26.25 22.53
C THR A 443 -2.86 27.28 21.88
N PRO A 444 -3.31 28.53 21.65
CA PRO A 444 -2.42 29.61 21.23
C PRO A 444 -1.30 29.85 22.26
N SER A 445 -0.05 29.76 21.80
CA SER A 445 1.12 30.20 22.56
C SER A 445 1.50 31.58 22.05
N VAL A 446 1.38 32.60 22.90
CA VAL A 446 1.67 33.99 22.51
C VAL A 446 3.16 34.12 22.16
N GLY A 447 3.45 34.75 21.01
CA GLY A 447 4.83 35.02 20.56
C GLY A 447 5.62 33.78 20.09
N LYS A 448 4.96 32.64 19.84
CA LYS A 448 5.60 31.42 19.33
C LYS A 448 4.93 30.89 18.08
N LEU A 449 5.74 30.40 17.15
CA LEU A 449 5.31 29.64 15.97
C LEU A 449 5.18 28.15 16.32
N LYS A 450 3.98 27.59 16.19
CA LYS A 450 3.70 26.19 16.52
C LYS A 450 3.86 25.31 15.28
N ILE A 451 4.83 24.39 15.34
CA ILE A 451 5.19 23.54 14.21
C ILE A 451 4.90 22.08 14.54
N GLY A 452 4.05 21.43 13.74
CA GLY A 452 3.83 19.99 13.79
C GLY A 452 4.89 19.23 13.03
N ILE A 453 5.48 18.18 13.61
CA ILE A 453 6.52 17.39 12.97
C ILE A 453 6.14 15.92 12.78
N LEU A 454 6.60 15.34 11.66
CA LEU A 454 6.41 13.94 11.33
C LEU A 454 7.66 13.36 10.64
N TRP A 455 8.29 12.36 11.25
CA TRP A 455 9.56 11.79 10.75
C TRP A 455 9.41 10.49 9.98
N ARG A 456 8.34 9.70 10.21
CA ARG A 456 8.14 8.42 9.52
C ARG A 456 6.68 8.00 9.33
N SER A 457 6.47 7.05 8.43
CA SER A 457 5.22 6.28 8.40
C SER A 457 5.22 5.20 9.48
N HIS A 458 4.04 4.62 9.78
CA HIS A 458 3.99 3.37 10.55
C HIS A 458 4.47 2.17 9.72
N LEU A 459 4.41 2.27 8.38
CA LEU A 459 4.79 1.21 7.47
C LEU A 459 6.29 1.29 7.15
N MET A 460 7.11 0.75 8.06
CA MET A 460 8.58 0.74 7.97
C MET A 460 9.13 -0.55 7.32
N VAL A 461 8.77 -0.80 6.05
CA VAL A 461 9.20 -2.00 5.32
C VAL A 461 10.03 -1.67 4.08
N GLY A 462 11.06 -2.47 3.84
CA GLY A 462 11.92 -2.42 2.66
C GLY A 462 12.48 -1.03 2.39
N MET A 463 12.46 -0.66 1.10
CA MET A 463 13.03 0.60 0.60
C MET A 463 12.38 1.87 1.17
N ARG A 464 11.20 1.77 1.80
CA ARG A 464 10.53 2.94 2.38
C ARG A 464 11.34 3.58 3.52
N LYS A 465 12.22 2.82 4.17
CA LYS A 465 13.12 3.32 5.20
C LYS A 465 14.04 4.44 4.67
N LEU A 466 14.40 4.38 3.38
CA LEU A 466 15.21 5.40 2.68
C LEU A 466 14.46 6.73 2.43
N MET A 467 13.17 6.78 2.77
CA MET A 467 12.28 7.93 2.64
C MET A 467 11.88 8.50 4.00
N TYR A 468 12.45 8.00 5.11
CA TYR A 468 12.14 8.45 6.47
C TYR A 468 13.33 9.16 7.10
N LEU A 469 13.00 9.93 8.13
CA LEU A 469 13.95 10.65 8.97
C LEU A 469 14.02 9.97 10.34
N ARG A 470 15.11 10.24 11.05
CA ARG A 470 15.20 9.98 12.47
C ARG A 470 14.56 11.15 13.23
N LEU A 471 14.11 10.89 14.45
CA LEU A 471 13.52 11.93 15.29
C LEU A 471 14.58 13.01 15.63
N GLU A 472 15.81 12.61 15.83
CA GLU A 472 16.96 13.46 16.16
C GLU A 472 17.30 14.45 15.04
N ASP A 473 16.94 14.15 13.78
CA ASP A 473 17.15 15.06 12.67
C ASP A 473 16.33 16.36 12.84
N PHE A 474 15.28 16.35 13.68
CA PHE A 474 14.47 17.53 14.03
C PHE A 474 15.01 18.35 15.22
N ALA A 475 16.09 17.91 15.88
CA ALA A 475 16.68 18.65 17.00
C ALA A 475 17.05 20.12 16.65
N PRO A 476 17.58 20.44 15.46
CA PRO A 476 17.85 21.82 15.07
C PRO A 476 16.60 22.71 15.03
N LEU A 477 15.43 22.13 14.79
CA LEU A 477 14.14 22.84 14.79
C LEU A 477 13.61 23.06 16.21
N ALA A 478 13.70 22.02 17.06
CA ALA A 478 13.27 22.09 18.46
C ALA A 478 14.09 23.11 19.28
N GLY A 479 15.36 23.32 18.93
CA GLY A 479 16.22 24.31 19.56
C GLY A 479 16.04 25.77 19.08
N LEU A 480 15.13 26.07 18.15
CA LEU A 480 14.94 27.44 17.65
C LEU A 480 14.12 28.29 18.62
N GLU A 481 14.67 29.45 18.99
CA GLU A 481 13.96 30.44 19.81
C GLU A 481 12.74 31.01 19.07
N GLY A 482 11.58 31.00 19.74
CA GLY A 482 10.30 31.44 19.17
C GLY A 482 9.55 30.33 18.43
N VAL A 483 10.05 29.09 18.44
CA VAL A 483 9.36 27.91 17.92
C VAL A 483 8.84 27.04 19.06
N GLU A 484 7.67 26.45 18.85
CA GLU A 484 7.13 25.38 19.69
C GLU A 484 6.86 24.16 18.81
N VAL A 485 7.56 23.06 19.06
CA VAL A 485 7.45 21.85 18.24
C VAL A 485 6.47 20.86 18.87
N TRP A 486 5.56 20.35 18.06
CA TRP A 486 4.55 19.36 18.41
C TRP A 486 4.72 18.09 17.57
N SER A 487 4.77 16.94 18.21
CA SER A 487 4.75 15.66 17.50
C SER A 487 3.34 15.37 16.98
N ILE A 488 3.22 15.15 15.67
CA ILE A 488 2.01 14.61 15.03
C ILE A 488 2.24 13.17 14.56
N GLN A 489 3.25 12.50 15.13
CA GLN A 489 3.60 11.12 14.80
C GLN A 489 2.66 10.13 15.46
N HIS A 490 1.98 9.34 14.62
CA HIS A 490 1.23 8.17 15.07
C HIS A 490 2.14 6.96 15.29
N ALA A 491 1.69 6.03 16.15
CA ALA A 491 2.36 4.76 16.45
C ALA A 491 3.84 4.95 16.87
N MET A 492 4.10 5.85 17.82
CA MET A 492 5.42 6.03 18.42
C MET A 492 5.78 4.85 19.31
N THR A 493 7.07 4.53 19.37
CA THR A 493 7.66 3.63 20.37
C THR A 493 7.93 4.39 21.67
N GLU A 494 8.08 3.68 22.78
CA GLU A 494 8.43 4.30 24.07
C GLU A 494 9.76 5.06 23.99
N ALA A 495 10.73 4.54 23.23
CA ALA A 495 12.00 5.22 22.99
C ALA A 495 11.81 6.57 22.29
N GLU A 496 10.97 6.63 21.25
CA GLU A 496 10.67 7.89 20.55
C GLU A 496 9.90 8.88 21.43
N ILE A 497 8.98 8.39 22.27
CA ILE A 497 8.27 9.22 23.25
C ILE A 497 9.27 9.87 24.22
N GLN A 498 10.24 9.10 24.72
CA GLN A 498 11.27 9.62 25.62
C GLN A 498 12.18 10.63 24.90
N THR A 499 12.64 10.32 23.69
CA THR A 499 13.44 11.27 22.88
C THR A 499 12.69 12.57 22.60
N CYS A 500 11.38 12.53 22.34
CA CYS A 500 10.57 13.75 22.22
C CYS A 500 10.63 14.60 23.48
N ARG A 501 10.46 13.98 24.67
CA ARG A 501 10.54 14.68 25.95
C ARG A 501 11.93 15.30 26.17
N ASP A 502 12.99 14.57 25.85
CA ASP A 502 14.37 15.03 26.00
C ASP A 502 14.68 16.22 25.07
N LEU A 503 14.12 16.23 23.86
CA LEU A 503 14.25 17.32 22.89
C LEU A 503 13.28 18.49 23.14
N GLY A 504 12.40 18.40 24.15
CA GLY A 504 11.36 19.41 24.40
C GLY A 504 10.24 19.45 23.35
N ILE A 505 10.05 18.38 22.60
CA ILE A 505 8.97 18.22 21.63
C ILE A 505 7.69 17.83 22.38
N ARG A 506 6.63 18.62 22.18
CA ARG A 506 5.34 18.41 22.84
C ARG A 506 4.58 17.23 22.23
N LEU A 507 3.92 16.45 23.07
CA LEU A 507 3.14 15.28 22.67
C LEU A 507 1.63 15.57 22.75
N LEU A 508 0.86 14.83 21.95
CA LEU A 508 -0.60 14.84 21.94
C LEU A 508 -1.11 13.54 22.61
N ASP A 509 -0.85 13.40 23.91
CA ASP A 509 -1.00 12.13 24.65
C ASP A 509 -2.48 11.65 24.78
N ASP A 510 -3.45 12.55 24.60
CA ASP A 510 -4.89 12.27 24.72
C ASP A 510 -5.57 11.98 23.36
N VAL A 511 -4.81 11.89 22.27
CA VAL A 511 -5.33 11.78 20.91
C VAL A 511 -4.80 10.52 20.22
N ASP A 512 -5.72 9.67 19.73
CA ASP A 512 -5.35 8.58 18.82
C ASP A 512 -5.09 9.14 17.41
N LEU A 513 -3.84 9.55 17.16
CA LEU A 513 -3.38 10.08 15.86
C LEU A 513 -3.47 9.06 14.71
N PHE A 514 -3.79 7.79 14.99
CA PHE A 514 -3.93 6.74 13.98
C PHE A 514 -5.38 6.51 13.56
N ASN A 515 -6.32 6.49 14.51
CA ASN A 515 -7.72 6.17 14.25
C ASN A 515 -8.67 7.36 14.36
N ASP A 516 -8.37 8.34 15.21
CA ASP A 516 -9.25 9.48 15.48
C ASP A 516 -8.83 10.69 14.64
N PHE A 517 -9.23 10.69 13.36
CA PHE A 517 -8.92 11.81 12.47
C PHE A 517 -9.66 13.09 12.82
N GLU A 518 -10.73 13.02 13.59
CA GLU A 518 -11.47 14.19 14.07
C GLU A 518 -10.67 14.93 15.16
N ALA A 519 -10.22 14.19 16.18
CA ALA A 519 -9.33 14.74 17.19
C ALA A 519 -8.00 15.17 16.58
N THR A 520 -7.46 14.38 15.65
CA THR A 520 -6.25 14.75 14.89
C THR A 520 -6.45 16.07 14.15
N ALA A 521 -7.55 16.24 13.40
CA ALA A 521 -7.87 17.49 12.69
C ALA A 521 -7.95 18.67 13.66
N GLY A 522 -8.57 18.49 14.83
CA GLY A 522 -8.63 19.51 15.88
C GLY A 522 -7.27 19.91 16.46
N CYS A 523 -6.33 18.97 16.56
CA CYS A 523 -4.96 19.28 16.95
C CYS A 523 -4.22 20.02 15.83
N LEU A 524 -4.32 19.54 14.59
CA LEU A 524 -3.64 20.11 13.44
C LEU A 524 -4.07 21.56 13.18
N LEU A 525 -5.37 21.87 13.28
CA LEU A 525 -5.90 23.24 13.11
C LEU A 525 -5.36 24.25 14.13
N GLY A 526 -4.77 23.77 15.24
CA GLY A 526 -4.09 24.62 16.21
C GLY A 526 -2.61 24.84 15.91
N LEU A 527 -2.07 24.32 14.80
CA LEU A 527 -0.68 24.48 14.39
C LEU A 527 -0.57 25.49 13.24
N ASP A 528 0.56 26.19 13.17
CA ASP A 528 0.79 27.23 12.16
C ASP A 528 1.48 26.67 10.90
N LEU A 529 2.23 25.58 11.07
CA LEU A 529 3.00 24.94 10.01
C LEU A 529 3.18 23.45 10.33
N LEU A 530 3.14 22.61 9.31
CA LEU A 530 3.55 21.20 9.41
C LEU A 530 4.85 20.97 8.64
N VAL A 531 5.78 20.19 9.20
CA VAL A 531 7.09 19.89 8.60
C VAL A 531 7.39 18.40 8.74
N GLY A 532 7.63 17.70 7.64
CA GLY A 532 7.91 16.27 7.73
C GLY A 532 7.85 15.49 6.42
N ILE A 533 7.58 14.19 6.54
CA ILE A 533 7.47 13.27 5.40
C ILE A 533 6.02 13.06 4.97
N SER A 534 5.80 12.60 3.74
CA SER A 534 4.44 12.31 3.27
C SER A 534 3.80 11.13 4.01
N SER A 535 2.76 11.42 4.80
CA SER A 535 1.93 10.46 5.52
C SER A 535 0.57 11.08 5.86
N VAL A 536 -0.35 10.29 6.42
CA VAL A 536 -1.74 10.70 6.67
C VAL A 536 -1.87 12.03 7.46
N PRO A 537 -1.18 12.26 8.59
CA PRO A 537 -1.31 13.54 9.32
C PRO A 537 -0.90 14.75 8.47
N MET A 538 0.14 14.62 7.64
CA MET A 538 0.61 15.69 6.76
C MET A 538 -0.37 15.94 5.61
N GLU A 539 -0.92 14.89 5.02
CA GLU A 539 -1.95 15.00 3.97
C GLU A 539 -3.24 15.62 4.52
N LEU A 540 -3.65 15.23 5.73
CA LEU A 540 -4.82 15.80 6.42
C LEU A 540 -4.62 17.28 6.74
N GLY A 541 -3.45 17.68 7.25
CA GLY A 541 -3.17 19.07 7.55
C GLY A 541 -3.18 19.96 6.32
N ALA A 542 -2.55 19.52 5.23
CA ALA A 542 -2.62 20.20 3.94
C ALA A 542 -4.06 20.30 3.42
N ALA A 543 -4.87 19.26 3.64
CA ALA A 543 -6.29 19.24 3.27
C ALA A 543 -7.16 20.21 4.07
N LEU A 544 -6.83 20.42 5.34
CA LEU A 544 -7.45 21.43 6.22
C LEU A 544 -6.98 22.86 5.90
N GLY A 545 -6.00 23.02 5.00
CA GLY A 545 -5.50 24.32 4.56
C GLY A 545 -4.31 24.83 5.36
N ILE A 546 -3.75 24.02 6.25
CA ILE A 546 -2.55 24.36 7.02
C ILE A 546 -1.35 24.28 6.07
N GLU A 547 -0.48 25.27 6.15
CA GLU A 547 0.75 25.23 5.38
C GLU A 547 1.57 23.99 5.75
N THR A 548 1.98 23.24 4.73
CA THR A 548 2.61 21.94 4.94
C THR A 548 3.90 21.83 4.12
N TRP A 549 5.02 21.63 4.78
CA TRP A 549 6.33 21.43 4.17
C TRP A 549 6.72 19.94 4.19
N MET A 550 6.77 19.35 3.01
CA MET A 550 7.27 18.00 2.79
C MET A 550 8.79 18.05 2.57
N LEU A 551 9.57 17.21 3.24
CA LEU A 551 11.04 17.29 3.19
C LEU A 551 11.62 16.46 2.04
N GLY A 552 12.38 17.11 1.15
CA GLY A 552 12.91 16.55 -0.09
C GLY A 552 14.34 16.00 -0.02
N PHE A 553 14.70 15.28 1.05
CA PHE A 553 16.08 14.82 1.31
C PHE A 553 16.47 13.49 0.63
N SER A 554 15.51 12.79 0.02
CA SER A 554 15.71 11.52 -0.68
C SER A 554 15.16 11.63 -2.09
N PRO A 555 15.82 11.04 -3.12
CA PRO A 555 15.39 11.19 -4.51
C PRO A 555 13.91 10.89 -4.74
N GLU A 556 13.41 9.78 -4.16
CA GLU A 556 12.01 9.39 -4.34
C GLU A 556 11.05 10.39 -3.69
N ASN A 557 11.29 10.82 -2.44
CA ASN A 557 10.45 11.83 -1.77
C ASN A 557 10.41 13.16 -2.54
N TYR A 558 11.56 13.57 -3.08
CA TYR A 558 11.69 14.82 -3.83
C TYR A 558 10.99 14.73 -5.20
N TYR A 559 11.39 13.78 -6.05
CA TYR A 559 10.97 13.75 -7.44
C TYR A 559 9.50 13.35 -7.63
N LEU A 560 8.90 12.59 -6.71
CA LEU A 560 7.49 12.18 -6.80
C LEU A 560 6.49 13.35 -6.81
N ARG A 561 6.92 14.53 -6.35
CA ARG A 561 6.01 15.66 -6.08
C ARG A 561 6.41 16.95 -6.78
N THR A 562 7.64 17.04 -7.28
CA THR A 562 8.27 18.27 -7.81
C THR A 562 8.27 18.36 -9.33
N ALA A 563 7.49 17.51 -10.02
CA ALA A 563 7.45 17.42 -11.49
C ALA A 563 8.84 17.15 -12.10
N GLY A 564 9.58 16.21 -11.51
CA GLY A 564 10.95 15.93 -11.89
C GLY A 564 11.92 17.04 -11.47
N GLY A 565 11.70 17.66 -10.31
CA GLY A 565 12.55 18.73 -9.76
C GLY A 565 12.35 20.11 -10.38
N LYS A 566 11.31 20.29 -11.21
CA LYS A 566 11.03 21.57 -11.91
C LYS A 566 10.32 22.60 -11.04
N THR A 567 9.73 22.18 -9.93
CA THR A 567 8.98 23.05 -9.02
C THR A 567 9.00 22.50 -7.61
N GLU A 568 9.04 23.36 -6.61
CA GLU A 568 8.83 22.99 -5.21
C GLU A 568 7.34 22.84 -4.85
N VAL A 569 6.43 23.33 -5.70
CA VAL A 569 4.98 23.21 -5.45
C VAL A 569 4.58 21.75 -5.65
N ASP A 570 4.00 21.15 -4.62
CA ASP A 570 3.53 19.78 -4.70
C ASP A 570 2.42 19.65 -5.76
N GLN A 571 2.64 18.72 -6.70
CA GLN A 571 1.71 18.46 -7.80
C GLN A 571 0.58 17.50 -7.45
N LEU A 572 0.71 16.79 -6.33
CA LEU A 572 -0.23 15.78 -5.84
C LEU A 572 -1.07 16.35 -4.69
N THR A 573 -0.44 16.95 -3.69
CA THR A 573 -1.09 17.42 -2.47
C THR A 573 -1.22 18.94 -2.47
N LEU A 574 -2.46 19.44 -2.57
CA LEU A 574 -2.74 20.87 -2.50
C LEU A 574 -2.29 21.45 -1.15
N ASN A 575 -1.86 22.72 -1.13
CA ASN A 575 -1.35 23.44 0.06
C ASN A 575 -0.06 22.89 0.67
N SER A 576 0.65 22.03 -0.05
CA SER A 576 1.97 21.57 0.36
C SER A 576 3.08 22.01 -0.59
N THR A 577 4.28 22.14 -0.03
CA THR A 577 5.51 22.48 -0.73
C THR A 577 6.58 21.47 -0.36
N VAL A 578 7.33 20.99 -1.34
CA VAL A 578 8.49 20.13 -1.12
C VAL A 578 9.70 21.03 -0.87
N VAL A 579 10.21 21.03 0.36
CA VAL A 579 11.34 21.86 0.79
C VAL A 579 12.64 21.08 0.57
N ALA A 580 13.49 21.64 -0.28
CA ALA A 580 14.89 21.30 -0.45
C ALA A 580 15.63 22.51 -1.07
N PRO A 581 16.96 22.62 -0.91
CA PRO A 581 17.75 23.58 -1.67
C PRO A 581 17.58 23.36 -3.18
N VAL A 582 17.60 24.44 -3.97
CA VAL A 582 17.47 24.34 -5.43
C VAL A 582 18.66 23.63 -6.09
N TRP A 583 19.77 23.49 -5.36
CA TRP A 583 21.00 22.82 -5.77
C TRP A 583 21.22 21.48 -5.05
N ILE A 584 20.20 20.90 -4.41
CA ILE A 584 20.33 19.64 -3.67
C ILE A 584 21.01 18.56 -4.53
N ASP A 585 22.13 18.03 -4.03
CA ASP A 585 22.91 17.00 -4.71
C ASP A 585 22.65 15.64 -4.05
N PHE A 586 21.96 14.76 -4.77
CA PHE A 586 21.69 13.41 -4.27
C PHE A 586 22.88 12.46 -4.39
N THR A 587 23.98 12.87 -5.04
CA THR A 587 25.23 12.09 -5.04
C THR A 587 25.97 12.16 -3.71
N GLU A 588 25.59 13.10 -2.85
CA GLU A 588 26.06 13.18 -1.47
C GLU A 588 25.39 12.10 -0.57
N PRO A 589 26.02 11.75 0.57
CA PRO A 589 25.42 10.90 1.59
C PRO A 589 24.05 11.42 2.04
N GLN A 590 23.12 10.52 2.37
CA GLN A 590 21.77 10.93 2.80
C GLN A 590 21.79 11.93 3.96
N GLU A 591 22.70 11.78 4.91
CA GLU A 591 22.86 12.67 6.07
C GLU A 591 23.21 14.11 5.65
N VAL A 592 23.99 14.28 4.56
CA VAL A 592 24.29 15.58 3.96
C VAL A 592 23.02 16.18 3.37
N CYS A 593 22.28 15.42 2.57
CA CYS A 593 21.02 15.88 1.99
C CYS A 593 20.00 16.28 3.09
N VAL A 594 19.90 15.50 4.16
CA VAL A 594 19.02 15.80 5.31
C VAL A 594 19.43 17.12 5.96
N ARG A 595 20.73 17.29 6.28
CA ARG A 595 21.24 18.53 6.87
C ARG A 595 20.91 19.76 6.01
N GLU A 596 21.20 19.69 4.71
CA GLU A 596 20.94 20.82 3.80
C GLU A 596 19.44 21.15 3.68
N VAL A 597 18.58 20.14 3.69
CA VAL A 597 17.13 20.34 3.74
C VAL A 597 16.69 21.04 5.02
N PHE A 598 17.24 20.66 6.18
CA PHE A 598 16.95 21.35 7.45
C PHE A 598 17.53 22.78 7.51
N ASP A 599 18.69 23.02 6.90
CA ASP A 599 19.24 24.38 6.75
C ASP A 599 18.30 25.25 5.90
N GLU A 600 17.72 24.70 4.84
CA GLU A 600 16.72 25.38 4.01
C GLU A 600 15.40 25.62 4.78
N VAL A 601 14.93 24.66 5.57
CA VAL A 601 13.78 24.85 6.49
C VAL A 601 14.06 26.02 7.43
N LYS A 602 15.21 26.03 8.09
CA LYS A 602 15.62 27.08 9.02
C LYS A 602 15.66 28.45 8.32
N ARG A 603 16.25 28.51 7.12
CA ARG A 603 16.31 29.73 6.30
C ARG A 603 14.91 30.27 5.99
N ARG A 604 13.96 29.41 5.63
CA ARG A 604 12.56 29.79 5.35
C ARG A 604 11.77 30.22 6.60
N LEU A 605 12.14 29.71 7.78
CA LEU A 605 11.51 30.09 9.04
C LEU A 605 11.97 31.46 9.56
N MET A 606 13.22 31.87 9.31
CA MET A 606 13.78 33.11 9.87
C MET A 606 12.90 34.37 9.66
N PRO A 607 12.37 34.65 8.45
CA PRO A 607 11.49 35.81 8.26
C PRO A 607 10.18 35.73 9.07
N ARG A 608 9.63 34.52 9.26
CA ARG A 608 8.41 34.32 10.05
C ARG A 608 8.65 34.56 11.53
N LEU A 609 9.76 34.06 12.04
CA LEU A 609 10.16 34.27 13.44
C LEU A 609 10.40 35.75 13.73
N ALA A 610 10.97 36.50 12.78
CA ALA A 610 11.09 37.95 12.90
C ALA A 610 9.72 38.65 12.99
N SER A 611 8.75 38.26 12.15
CA SER A 611 7.38 38.80 12.20
C SER A 611 6.68 38.52 13.52
N VAL A 612 6.71 37.27 13.98
CA VAL A 612 6.10 36.85 15.26
C VAL A 612 6.70 37.60 16.45
N ARG A 613 8.02 37.83 16.45
CA ARG A 613 8.69 38.64 17.49
C ARG A 613 8.26 40.10 17.46
N ALA A 614 8.17 40.71 16.27
CA ALA A 614 7.76 42.10 16.12
C ALA A 614 6.30 42.32 16.56
N GLU A 615 5.39 41.42 16.17
CA GLU A 615 3.99 41.44 16.61
C GLU A 615 3.88 41.31 18.13
N TYR A 616 4.65 40.39 18.73
CA TYR A 616 4.68 40.23 20.18
C TYR A 616 5.19 41.47 20.91
N GLN A 617 6.25 42.11 20.42
CA GLN A 617 6.79 43.34 21.00
C GLN A 617 5.76 44.48 20.95
N GLN A 618 5.06 44.65 19.84
CA GLN A 618 4.00 45.67 19.71
C GLN A 618 2.85 45.45 20.70
N VAL A 619 2.45 44.19 20.93
CA VAL A 619 1.40 43.84 21.91
C VAL A 619 1.89 43.97 23.35
N ALA A 620 3.18 43.78 23.61
CA ALA A 620 3.75 43.92 24.96
C ALA A 620 4.00 45.39 25.35
N GLU A 621 4.22 46.28 24.37
CA GLU A 621 4.49 47.71 24.58
C GLU A 621 3.22 48.58 24.60
N GLY A 622 2.10 48.10 24.06
CA GLY A 622 0.78 48.78 24.07
C GLY A 622 -0.13 48.28 25.17
#